data_AF-A0A2I0XE89-F1
#
_entry.id   AF-A0A2I0XE89-F1
#
_cell.length_a   1.000
_cell.length_b   1.000
_cell.length_c   1.000
_cell.angle_alpha   90.00
_cell.angle_beta   90.00
_cell.angle_gamma   90.00
#
_symmetry.space_group_name_H-M   'P 1'
#
loop_
_entity.id
_entity.type
_entity.pdbx_description
1 polymer ?
#
loop_
_entity_poly.entity_id
_entity_poly.type
_entity_poly.pdbx_seq_one_letter_code
_entity_poly.pdbx_strand_id
1 'polypeptide(L)'
;MFNGVILKWVFMRKINKPPISLRRLIHFMHRKKNNIALIVGTMIDDRKIHEIPTIKVTTLRFTKMARAMIIMARGECLTFD
;
A
#
# COMPACT_ATOMS: atom_id res chain seq x y z
N MET A 1 18.44 -9.12 7.06
CA MET A 1 18.34 -7.64 7.01
C MET A 1 16.92 -7.13 6.79
N PHE A 2 16.18 -7.61 5.78
CA PHE A 2 14.83 -7.11 5.44
C PHE A 2 13.76 -7.36 6.52
N ASN A 3 13.60 -8.61 6.96
CA ASN A 3 12.54 -8.99 7.90
C ASN A 3 12.69 -8.31 9.27
N GLY A 4 13.92 -8.07 9.74
CA GLY A 4 14.16 -7.37 11.01
C GLY A 4 13.71 -5.90 10.99
N VAL A 5 13.85 -5.24 9.84
CA VAL A 5 13.36 -3.86 9.65
C VAL A 5 11.84 -3.84 9.63
N ILE A 6 11.21 -4.79 8.94
CA ILE A 6 9.75 -4.92 8.90
C ILE A 6 9.19 -5.16 10.30
N LEU A 7 9.79 -6.10 11.05
CA LEU A 7 9.40 -6.42 12.41
C LEU A 7 9.42 -5.16 13.30
N LYS A 8 10.52 -4.40 13.23
CA LYS A 8 10.65 -3.13 13.95
C LYS A 8 9.51 -2.16 13.62
N TRP A 9 9.14 -1.99 12.34
CA TRP A 9 8.05 -1.12 11.92
C TRP A 9 6.68 -1.64 12.35
N VAL A 10 6.43 -2.94 12.22
CA VAL A 10 5.16 -3.58 12.62
C VAL A 10 4.91 -3.37 14.11
N PHE A 11 5.93 -3.46 14.97
CA PHE A 11 5.81 -3.23 16.41
C PHE A 11 5.74 -1.75 16.85
N MET A 12 5.86 -0.79 15.93
CA MET A 12 5.71 0.63 16.30
C MET A 12 4.30 0.95 16.77
N ARG A 13 4.13 2.05 17.52
CA ARG A 13 2.79 2.57 17.87
C ARG A 13 2.04 3.04 16.63
N LYS A 14 0.70 3.06 16.69
CA LYS A 14 -0.16 3.47 15.57
C LYS A 14 0.15 4.88 15.04
N ILE A 15 0.50 5.81 15.93
CA ILE A 15 0.85 7.19 15.55
C ILE A 15 2.11 7.27 14.66
N ASN A 16 3.02 6.29 14.78
CA ASN A 16 4.23 6.18 13.96
C ASN A 16 3.99 5.40 12.65
N LYS A 17 2.76 4.96 12.40
CA LYS A 17 2.31 4.25 11.19
C LYS A 17 1.20 5.04 10.52
N PRO A 18 1.48 6.25 10.02
CA PRO A 18 0.47 7.10 9.40
C PRO A 18 -0.15 6.40 8.19
N PRO A 19 -1.43 6.67 7.88
CA PRO A 19 -2.04 6.17 6.67
C PRO A 19 -1.33 6.76 5.44
N ILE A 20 -1.23 5.97 4.38
CA ILE A 20 -0.64 6.39 3.11
C ILE A 20 -1.73 6.33 2.03
N SER A 21 -1.82 7.39 1.22
CA SER A 21 -2.78 7.48 0.13
C SER A 21 -2.32 6.74 -1.13
N LEU A 22 -3.29 6.27 -1.92
CA LEU A 22 -3.03 5.66 -3.23
C LEU A 22 -2.19 6.56 -4.15
N ARG A 23 -2.37 7.89 -4.10
CA ARG A 23 -1.65 8.82 -4.97
C ARG A 23 -0.15 8.77 -4.72
N ARG A 24 0.21 8.74 -3.44
CA ARG A 24 1.60 8.67 -2.99
C ARG A 24 2.22 7.33 -3.37
N LEU A 25 1.45 6.25 -3.26
CA LEU A 25 1.88 4.92 -3.71
C LEU A 25 2.17 4.88 -5.21
N ILE A 26 1.25 5.38 -6.05
CA ILE A 26 1.42 5.42 -7.51
C ILE A 26 2.67 6.19 -7.90
N HIS A 27 2.92 7.33 -7.25
CA HIS A 27 4.12 8.13 -7.49
C HIS A 27 5.41 7.34 -7.21
N PHE A 28 5.48 6.60 -6.10
CA PHE A 28 6.65 5.75 -5.78
C PHE A 28 6.80 4.54 -6.70
N MET A 29 5.69 4.05 -7.26
CA MET A 29 5.66 2.86 -8.12
C MET A 29 5.85 3.15 -9.60
N HIS A 30 5.83 4.42 -10.02
CA HIS A 30 5.93 4.82 -11.43
C HIS A 30 7.13 4.21 -12.19
N ARG A 31 8.27 4.00 -11.51
CA ARG A 31 9.49 3.40 -12.09
C ARG A 31 9.76 1.95 -11.65
N LYS A 32 8.83 1.32 -10.93
CA LYS A 32 9.04 0.03 -10.24
C LYS A 32 7.94 -0.98 -10.58
N LYS A 33 7.71 -1.23 -11.88
CA LYS A 33 6.61 -2.09 -12.36
C LYS A 33 6.68 -3.54 -11.87
N ASN A 34 7.87 -4.08 -11.59
CA ASN A 34 8.05 -5.47 -11.21
C ASN A 34 8.16 -5.70 -9.69
N ASN A 35 8.03 -4.65 -8.88
CA ASN A 35 8.23 -4.75 -7.43
C ASN A 35 6.88 -4.77 -6.70
N ILE A 36 6.87 -5.41 -5.53
CA ILE A 36 5.74 -5.36 -4.60
C ILE A 36 5.96 -4.18 -3.66
N ALA A 37 4.96 -3.31 -3.55
CA ALA A 37 5.02 -2.20 -2.61
C ALA A 37 4.64 -2.67 -1.21
N LEU A 38 5.57 -2.55 -0.26
CA LEU A 38 5.34 -2.93 1.13
C LEU A 38 5.09 -1.68 1.98
N ILE A 39 3.93 -1.60 2.64
CA ILE A 39 3.57 -0.47 3.49
C ILE A 39 3.11 -0.96 4.85
N VAL A 40 3.83 -0.53 5.89
CA VAL A 40 3.45 -0.81 7.28
C VAL A 40 2.52 0.30 7.77
N GLY A 41 1.24 0.20 7.42
CA GLY A 41 0.24 1.20 7.75
C GLY A 41 -1.12 0.91 7.13
N THR A 42 -2.02 1.89 7.19
CA THR A 42 -3.34 1.80 6.53
C THR A 42 -3.26 2.43 5.13
N MET A 43 -3.73 1.72 4.11
CA MET A 43 -3.96 2.27 2.77
C MET A 43 -5.31 2.96 2.72
N ILE A 44 -5.28 4.24 2.34
CA ILE A 44 -6.48 5.04 2.10
C ILE A 44 -6.60 5.38 0.62
N ASP A 45 -7.85 5.47 0.17
CA ASP A 45 -8.19 5.95 -1.16
C ASP A 45 -7.93 7.45 -1.30
N ASP A 46 -7.88 7.91 -2.54
CA ASP A 46 -7.79 9.33 -2.88
C ASP A 46 -8.68 9.57 -4.11
N ARG A 47 -9.79 10.27 -3.90
CA ARG A 47 -10.84 10.50 -4.91
C ARG A 47 -10.37 11.34 -6.10
N LYS A 48 -9.21 12.01 -5.99
CA LYS A 48 -8.68 12.82 -7.09
C LYS A 48 -8.02 11.96 -8.16
N ILE A 49 -7.76 10.68 -7.88
CA ILE A 49 -7.13 9.75 -8.81
C ILE A 49 -8.20 9.10 -9.67
N HIS A 50 -8.05 9.22 -10.99
CA HIS A 50 -8.96 8.62 -11.95
C HIS A 50 -8.38 7.31 -12.51
N GLU A 51 -7.08 7.26 -12.72
CA GLU A 51 -6.38 6.10 -13.25
C GLU A 51 -5.40 5.52 -12.23
N ILE A 52 -5.51 4.22 -12.01
CA ILE A 52 -4.63 3.47 -11.12
C ILE A 52 -3.89 2.45 -11.99
N PRO A 53 -2.56 2.48 -12.02
CA PRO A 53 -1.79 1.46 -12.71
C PRO A 53 -1.94 0.11 -12.01
N THR A 54 -1.76 -0.98 -12.75
CA THR A 54 -1.67 -2.32 -12.17
C THR A 54 -0.49 -2.40 -11.21
N ILE A 55 -0.77 -2.54 -9.91
CA ILE A 55 0.23 -2.58 -8.84
C ILE A 55 -0.02 -3.75 -7.90
N LYS A 56 1.06 -4.28 -7.32
CA LYS A 56 1.03 -5.28 -6.24
C LYS A 56 1.39 -4.59 -4.94
N VAL A 57 0.50 -4.61 -3.96
CA VAL A 57 0.69 -3.88 -2.69
C VAL A 57 0.40 -4.77 -1.48
N THR A 58 1.31 -4.77 -0.51
CA THR A 58 1.20 -5.48 0.77
C THR A 58 1.09 -4.48 1.91
N THR A 59 -0.05 -4.47 2.63
CA THR A 59 -0.25 -3.54 3.77
C THR A 59 -0.92 -4.19 4.98
N LEU A 60 -0.88 -3.52 6.14
CA LEU A 60 -1.55 -4.00 7.36
C LEU A 60 -3.07 -3.91 7.26
N ARG A 61 -3.59 -2.86 6.60
CA ARG A 61 -5.03 -2.62 6.47
C ARG A 61 -5.33 -1.81 5.23
N PHE A 62 -6.37 -2.19 4.50
CA PHE A 62 -6.93 -1.40 3.41
C PHE A 62 -8.27 -0.78 3.83
N THR A 63 -8.57 0.43 3.37
CA THR A 63 -9.98 0.88 3.31
C THR A 63 -10.73 0.08 2.25
N LYS A 64 -12.05 -0.06 2.43
CA LYS A 64 -12.90 -0.81 1.48
C LYS A 64 -12.78 -0.25 0.05
N MET A 65 -12.80 1.08 -0.06
CA MET A 65 -12.67 1.77 -1.35
C MET A 65 -11.29 1.58 -1.98
N ALA A 66 -10.21 1.73 -1.21
CA ALA A 66 -8.86 1.52 -1.74
C ALA A 66 -8.67 0.11 -2.29
N ARG A 67 -9.15 -0.90 -1.55
CA ARG A 67 -9.09 -2.30 -1.99
C ARG A 67 -9.87 -2.52 -3.30
N ALA A 68 -11.10 -2.00 -3.39
CA ALA A 68 -11.92 -2.11 -4.58
C ALA A 68 -11.25 -1.45 -5.80
N MET A 69 -10.71 -0.23 -5.62
CA MET A 69 -10.02 0.52 -6.66
C MET A 69 -8.79 -0.23 -7.21
N ILE A 70 -7.98 -0.83 -6.34
CA ILE A 70 -6.81 -1.63 -6.76
C ILE A 70 -7.24 -2.89 -7.53
N ILE A 71 -8.27 -3.59 -7.06
CA ILE A 71 -8.78 -4.81 -7.72
C ILE A 71 -9.36 -4.47 -9.10
N MET A 72 -10.12 -3.37 -9.22
CA MET A 72 -10.64 -2.90 -10.51
C MET A 72 -9.53 -2.58 -11.51
N ALA A 73 -8.39 -2.07 -11.03
CA ALA A 73 -7.18 -1.83 -11.84
C ALA A 73 -6.36 -3.10 -12.15
N ARG A 74 -6.92 -4.29 -11.91
CA ARG A 74 -6.25 -5.60 -12.01
C ARG A 74 -5.00 -5.74 -11.14
N GLY A 75 -4.91 -4.94 -10.08
CA GLY A 75 -3.83 -5.01 -9.09
C GLY A 75 -4.07 -6.09 -8.04
N GLU A 76 -3.03 -6.38 -7.25
CA GLU A 76 -3.07 -7.37 -6.18
C GLU A 76 -3.01 -6.69 -4.81
N CYS A 77 -3.94 -7.03 -3.92
CA CYS A 77 -3.96 -6.60 -2.53
C CYS A 77 -3.51 -7.76 -1.63
N LEU A 78 -2.38 -7.58 -0.94
CA LEU A 78 -1.80 -8.55 -0.02
C LEU A 78 -1.83 -7.99 1.41
N THR A 79 -1.99 -8.86 2.40
CA THR A 79 -1.90 -8.52 3.83
C THR A 79 -0.73 -9.24 4.47
N PHE A 80 -0.26 -8.72 5.60
CA PHE A 80 0.63 -9.47 6.49
C PHE A 80 -0.23 -10.48 7.24
N ASP A 81 -0.14 -11.76 6.86
CA ASP A 81 -0.62 -12.89 7.65
C ASP A 81 0.48 -13.33 8.63
#